data_AF-A0A0S3UF81-F1
#
_entry.id   AF-A0A0S3UF81-F1
#
_cell.length_a   1.000
_cell.length_b   1.000
_cell.length_c   1.000
_cell.angle_alpha   90.00
_cell.angle_beta   90.00
_cell.angle_gamma   90.00
#
_symmetry.space_group_name_H-M   'P 1'
#
loop_
_entity.id
_entity.type
_entity.pdbx_description
1 polymer ?
#
loop_
_entity_poly.entity_id
_entity_poly.type
_entity_poly.pdbx_seq_one_letter_code
_entity_poly.pdbx_strand_id
1 'polypeptide(L)'
;MTARSKLTIMNSYKLISIALIGLIQACNVSTPSSVTTQSSAAPITKTATVPQSNQPTSEAQTAKRPNLPAFCNRSEYKLFFEKFVLGKDEQGNDLRAIYTADRIEVRDYDNPAQVLEVLRRQDDEFSIDLIDTRWVQLVPSSVDDSPYTRLKVDIEQTSADTFRVNYIKAQYKYTGDITGTESEEIIQTYGNPSAYIFQHQNGCWTLTQKLQSTRNVTSASPTNPDTLGLNQTALTRYFSR
;
A
#
# COMPACT_ATOMS: atom_id res chain seq x y z
N MET A 1 -46.88 -5.01 33.40
CA MET A 1 -47.18 -6.44 33.18
C MET A 1 -47.07 -6.64 31.68
N THR A 2 -46.13 -7.34 31.07
CA THR A 2 -45.47 -8.62 31.39
C THR A 2 -44.11 -8.67 30.65
N ALA A 3 -43.27 -9.64 31.03
CA ALA A 3 -41.81 -9.58 31.06
C ALA A 3 -41.05 -10.05 29.79
N ARG A 4 -39.75 -9.67 29.77
CA ARG A 4 -38.52 -10.41 29.38
C ARG A 4 -38.52 -11.19 28.04
N SER A 5 -37.50 -11.05 27.19
CA SER A 5 -36.20 -11.71 27.43
C SER A 5 -35.06 -11.12 26.59
N LYS A 6 -33.93 -10.82 27.24
CA LYS A 6 -32.60 -10.65 26.62
C LYS A 6 -32.04 -12.05 26.36
N LEU A 7 -31.52 -12.29 25.16
CA LEU A 7 -30.66 -13.44 24.89
C LEU A 7 -29.26 -12.93 24.54
N THR A 8 -28.36 -13.07 25.51
CA THR A 8 -26.92 -12.88 25.38
C THR A 8 -26.34 -14.22 24.95
N ILE A 9 -25.69 -14.28 23.78
CA ILE A 9 -24.85 -15.43 23.40
C ILE A 9 -23.40 -14.97 23.51
N MET A 10 -22.80 -15.30 24.66
CA MET A 10 -21.36 -15.44 24.81
C MET A 10 -20.95 -16.71 24.07
N ASN A 11 -19.99 -16.62 23.16
CA ASN A 11 -19.32 -17.82 22.65
C ASN A 11 -17.86 -17.83 23.06
N SER A 12 -17.44 -19.02 23.46
CA SER A 12 -16.44 -19.28 24.47
C SER A 12 -15.09 -19.65 23.87
N TYR A 13 -14.06 -19.28 24.63
CA TYR A 13 -12.64 -19.60 24.52
C TYR A 13 -12.31 -21.01 23.96
N LYS A 14 -11.32 -21.05 23.06
CA LYS A 14 -10.29 -22.10 23.05
C LYS A 14 -8.92 -21.48 22.80
N LEU A 15 -8.21 -21.25 23.90
CA LEU A 15 -6.76 -21.10 23.92
C LEU A 15 -6.14 -22.49 23.68
N ILE A 16 -5.24 -22.60 22.71
CA ILE A 16 -4.37 -23.76 22.56
C ILE A 16 -2.94 -23.26 22.75
N SER A 17 -2.42 -23.51 23.96
CA SER A 17 -1.00 -23.43 24.26
C SER A 17 -0.31 -24.67 23.69
N ILE A 18 0.67 -24.48 22.81
CA ILE A 18 1.66 -25.52 22.50
C ILE A 18 3.01 -24.98 22.95
N ALA A 19 3.43 -25.45 24.11
CA ALA A 19 4.83 -25.48 24.48
C ALA A 19 5.43 -26.75 23.87
N LEU A 20 6.53 -26.62 23.10
CA LEU A 20 7.44 -27.74 22.93
C LEU A 20 8.88 -27.25 23.06
N ILE A 21 9.51 -27.80 24.09
CA ILE A 21 10.90 -27.70 24.50
C ILE A 21 11.72 -28.60 23.59
N GLY A 22 12.88 -28.12 23.14
CA GLY A 22 13.88 -28.92 22.45
C GLY A 22 15.23 -28.23 22.47
N LEU A 23 16.02 -28.53 23.50
CA LEU A 23 17.46 -28.28 23.57
C LEU A 23 18.16 -28.85 22.32
N ILE A 24 19.31 -28.29 21.94
CA ILE A 24 20.59 -29.02 21.85
C ILE A 24 21.74 -28.05 21.46
N GLN A 25 22.69 -28.00 22.39
CA GLN A 25 24.16 -27.94 22.27
C GLN A 25 24.90 -26.67 21.85
N ALA A 26 25.72 -26.26 22.81
CA ALA A 26 26.87 -25.38 22.74
C ALA A 26 28.01 -25.99 21.92
N CYS A 27 28.73 -25.12 21.20
CA CYS A 27 30.14 -25.29 20.88
C CYS A 27 30.87 -24.00 21.26
N ASN A 28 31.57 -24.05 22.40
CA ASN A 28 32.68 -23.17 22.74
C ASN A 28 33.93 -23.68 21.99
N VAL A 29 34.54 -22.86 21.14
CA VAL A 29 35.95 -23.01 20.69
C VAL A 29 36.50 -21.59 20.47
N SER A 30 37.17 -21.02 21.48
CA SER A 30 38.63 -20.88 21.59
C SER A 30 39.24 -19.74 20.75
N THR A 31 39.44 -18.59 21.38
CA THR A 31 40.65 -17.75 21.17
C THR A 31 41.83 -18.45 21.86
N PRO A 32 43.03 -18.48 21.26
CA PRO A 32 43.99 -17.39 21.52
C PRO A 32 44.97 -17.11 20.36
N SER A 33 45.51 -15.89 20.31
CA SER A 33 46.96 -15.66 20.45
C SER A 33 47.30 -14.19 20.23
N SER A 34 47.85 -13.62 21.28
CA SER A 34 48.67 -12.42 21.29
C SER A 34 49.87 -12.57 20.34
N VAL A 35 50.16 -11.53 19.56
CA VAL A 35 51.54 -11.26 19.13
C VAL A 35 51.93 -9.93 19.73
N THR A 36 52.76 -10.04 20.76
CA THR A 36 53.62 -8.97 21.25
C THR A 36 54.83 -8.91 20.32
N THR A 37 55.07 -7.75 19.70
CA THR A 37 56.43 -7.36 19.35
C THR A 37 56.71 -6.03 20.02
N GLN A 38 57.45 -6.13 21.11
CA GLN A 38 58.08 -5.04 21.83
C GLN A 38 59.37 -4.71 21.09
N SER A 39 59.57 -3.47 20.66
CA SER A 39 60.91 -2.90 20.58
C SER A 39 60.88 -1.41 20.89
N SER A 40 61.86 -1.04 21.68
CA SER A 40 61.93 0.10 22.57
C SER A 40 62.78 1.21 21.95
N ALA A 41 62.33 2.47 22.04
CA ALA A 41 63.18 3.64 22.21
C ALA A 41 62.33 4.87 22.57
N ALA A 42 62.48 5.36 23.80
CA ALA A 42 62.02 6.67 24.27
C ALA A 42 63.15 7.72 24.06
N PRO A 43 63.09 8.97 24.56
CA PRO A 43 61.97 9.90 24.80
C PRO A 43 62.27 11.32 24.23
N ILE A 44 61.27 12.10 23.82
CA ILE A 44 61.40 13.57 23.90
C ILE A 44 60.08 14.21 24.35
N THR A 45 60.16 14.83 25.51
CA THR A 45 59.22 15.68 26.23
C THR A 45 58.73 16.86 25.38
N LYS A 46 57.41 17.04 25.25
CA LYS A 46 56.80 18.37 25.11
C LYS A 46 55.47 18.44 25.87
N THR A 47 55.52 19.22 26.94
CA THR A 47 54.39 19.82 27.65
C THR A 47 53.60 20.71 26.70
N ALA A 48 52.27 20.54 26.62
CA ALA A 48 51.33 21.64 26.36
C ALA A 48 49.87 21.18 26.59
N THR A 49 49.29 21.73 27.65
CA THR A 49 47.98 22.39 27.67
C THR A 49 46.75 21.62 27.20
N VAL A 50 45.92 21.24 28.18
CA VAL A 50 44.49 20.96 28.03
C VAL A 50 43.76 22.23 27.58
N PRO A 51 42.87 22.13 26.58
CA PRO A 51 41.62 22.87 26.61
C PRO A 51 40.43 21.91 26.67
N GLN A 52 39.60 22.20 27.65
CA GLN A 52 38.25 21.70 27.82
C GLN A 52 37.33 22.14 26.66
N SER A 53 36.25 21.37 26.48
CA SER A 53 35.03 21.68 25.72
C SER A 53 35.05 21.31 24.24
N ASN A 54 34.25 20.28 23.91
CA ASN A 54 33.25 20.34 22.83
C ASN A 54 32.18 19.29 23.15
N GLN A 55 31.21 19.73 23.96
CA GLN A 55 29.88 19.15 23.99
C GLN A 55 29.32 19.15 22.56
N PRO A 56 28.68 18.07 22.06
CA PRO A 56 27.98 18.12 20.80
C PRO A 56 26.81 19.10 20.97
N THR A 57 26.95 20.29 20.40
CA THR A 57 25.85 21.22 20.23
C THR A 57 24.81 20.52 19.36
N SER A 58 23.74 20.06 20.00
CA SER A 58 22.48 19.72 19.34
C SER A 58 21.88 21.00 18.79
N GLU A 59 22.45 21.50 17.70
CA GLU A 59 21.88 22.59 16.93
C GLU A 59 20.66 22.07 16.17
N ALA A 60 19.51 22.37 16.75
CA ALA A 60 18.23 22.36 16.09
C ALA A 60 18.33 23.20 14.80
N GLN A 61 18.44 22.54 13.66
CA GLN A 61 18.12 23.14 12.37
C GLN A 61 16.59 23.23 12.25
N THR A 62 16.00 24.19 12.96
CA THR A 62 14.69 24.74 12.59
C THR A 62 14.90 25.65 11.39
N ALA A 63 15.33 25.09 10.27
CA ALA A 63 15.22 25.76 8.99
C ALA A 63 13.73 26.02 8.77
N LYS A 64 13.37 27.30 8.63
CA LYS A 64 12.03 27.78 8.31
C LYS A 64 11.55 27.03 7.06
N ARG A 65 10.79 25.95 7.28
CA ARG A 65 10.21 25.16 6.19
C ARG A 65 9.35 26.11 5.35
N PRO A 66 9.39 26.03 4.01
CA PRO A 66 8.34 26.60 3.18
C PRO A 66 6.98 26.24 3.79
N ASN A 67 5.99 27.12 3.69
CA ASN A 67 4.65 26.83 4.20
C ASN A 67 4.04 25.69 3.37
N LEU A 68 4.34 24.45 3.75
CA LEU A 68 3.88 23.25 3.08
C LEU A 68 2.37 23.12 3.30
N PRO A 69 1.62 22.60 2.30
CA PRO A 69 0.20 22.34 2.47
C PRO A 69 -0.10 21.45 3.68
N ALA A 70 -1.25 21.64 4.33
CA ALA A 70 -1.63 20.87 5.52
C ALA A 70 -1.65 19.35 5.26
N PHE A 71 -2.00 18.93 4.05
CA PHE A 71 -1.99 17.53 3.64
C PHE A 71 -0.57 16.92 3.58
N CYS A 72 0.50 17.72 3.63
CA CYS A 72 1.86 17.20 3.75
C CYS A 72 2.19 16.64 5.14
N ASN A 73 1.32 16.83 6.14
CA ASN A 73 1.53 16.27 7.48
C ASN A 73 1.45 14.74 7.47
N ARG A 74 2.22 14.09 8.35
CA ARG A 74 2.27 12.62 8.44
C ARG A 74 0.94 11.98 8.87
N SER A 75 0.12 12.69 9.64
CA SER A 75 -1.21 12.21 10.02
C SER A 75 -2.22 12.28 8.86
N GLU A 76 -1.95 13.13 7.86
CA GLU A 76 -2.89 13.48 6.80
C GLU A 76 -2.70 12.63 5.54
N TYR A 77 -2.12 11.44 5.64
CA TYR A 77 -1.78 10.59 4.48
C TYR A 77 -2.99 10.25 3.58
N LYS A 78 -4.18 10.07 4.18
CA LYS A 78 -5.42 9.82 3.41
C LYS A 78 -5.84 11.06 2.61
N LEU A 79 -5.86 12.21 3.27
CA LEU A 79 -6.18 13.49 2.63
C LEU A 79 -5.14 13.83 1.54
N PHE A 80 -3.86 13.57 1.79
CA PHE A 80 -2.82 13.69 0.78
C PHE A 80 -3.14 12.84 -0.45
N PHE A 81 -3.47 11.56 -0.25
CA PHE A 81 -3.76 10.66 -1.38
C PHE A 81 -4.97 11.12 -2.19
N GLU A 82 -6.04 11.59 -1.54
CA GLU A 82 -7.19 12.18 -2.23
C GLU A 82 -6.78 13.39 -3.08
N LYS A 83 -5.99 14.32 -2.52
CA LYS A 83 -5.49 15.49 -3.27
C LYS A 83 -4.57 15.08 -4.43
N PHE A 84 -3.70 14.10 -4.22
CA PHE A 84 -2.84 13.54 -5.25
C PHE A 84 -3.66 12.94 -6.40
N VAL A 85 -4.73 12.21 -6.08
CA VAL A 85 -5.64 11.63 -7.08
C VAL A 85 -6.41 12.69 -7.84
N LEU A 86 -6.86 13.78 -7.21
CA LEU A 86 -7.51 14.90 -7.92
C LEU A 86 -6.57 15.57 -8.95
N GLY A 87 -5.26 15.40 -8.82
CA GLY A 87 -4.28 15.77 -9.82
C GLY A 87 -3.91 17.25 -9.87
N LYS A 88 -4.82 18.15 -9.53
CA LYS A 88 -4.55 19.60 -9.45
C LYS A 88 -4.93 20.20 -8.11
N ASP A 89 -4.18 21.22 -7.69
CA ASP A 89 -4.57 22.07 -6.57
C ASP A 89 -5.51 23.21 -7.01
N GLU A 90 -5.90 24.05 -6.05
CA GLU A 90 -6.79 25.20 -6.27
C GLU A 90 -6.16 26.28 -7.15
N GLN A 91 -4.83 26.27 -7.32
CA GLN A 91 -4.08 27.17 -8.18
C GLN A 91 -3.81 26.56 -9.57
N GLY A 92 -4.26 25.32 -9.80
CA GLY A 92 -4.09 24.60 -11.06
C GLY A 92 -2.73 23.92 -11.24
N ASN A 93 -1.90 23.87 -10.20
CA ASN A 93 -0.61 23.16 -10.24
C ASN A 93 -0.84 21.66 -10.28
N ASP A 94 -0.04 20.94 -11.07
CA ASP A 94 -0.09 19.48 -11.16
C ASP A 94 0.54 18.82 -9.93
N LEU A 95 -0.32 18.33 -9.03
CA LEU A 95 0.10 17.69 -7.79
C LEU A 95 0.77 16.34 -8.04
N ARG A 96 0.38 15.60 -9.07
CA ARG A 96 1.02 14.32 -9.41
C ARG A 96 2.44 14.57 -9.89
N ALA A 97 2.66 15.60 -10.70
CA ALA A 97 4.00 16.00 -11.14
C ALA A 97 4.88 16.48 -9.97
N ILE A 98 4.31 17.19 -8.99
CA ILE A 98 5.05 17.70 -7.81
C ILE A 98 5.41 16.57 -6.84
N TYR A 99 4.48 15.66 -6.56
CA TYR A 99 4.60 14.67 -5.48
C TYR A 99 4.87 13.24 -5.96
N THR A 100 5.44 13.09 -7.15
CA THR A 100 5.97 11.81 -7.64
C THR A 100 7.50 11.87 -7.61
N ALA A 101 8.17 10.82 -7.19
CA ALA A 101 9.64 10.78 -7.22
C ALA A 101 10.17 10.89 -8.66
N ASP A 102 11.42 11.32 -8.85
CA ASP A 102 12.03 11.36 -10.19
C ASP A 102 12.16 9.95 -10.80
N ARG A 103 12.36 8.96 -9.93
CA ARG A 103 12.42 7.53 -10.25
C ARG A 103 11.44 6.77 -9.37
N ILE A 104 10.68 5.89 -9.99
CA ILE A 104 9.67 5.07 -9.33
C ILE A 104 10.05 3.62 -9.54
N GLU A 105 10.21 2.88 -8.46
CA GLU A 105 10.45 1.44 -8.57
C GLU A 105 9.12 0.72 -8.74
N VAL A 106 9.01 -0.08 -9.79
CA VAL A 106 7.92 -1.05 -9.89
C VAL A 106 8.45 -2.36 -9.33
N ARG A 107 7.79 -2.86 -8.29
CA ARG A 107 8.17 -4.04 -7.54
C ARG A 107 7.06 -5.09 -7.60
N ASP A 108 7.41 -6.33 -7.34
CA ASP A 108 6.42 -7.40 -7.22
C ASP A 108 5.49 -7.14 -6.01
N TYR A 109 4.19 -7.35 -6.20
CA TYR A 109 3.19 -7.09 -5.18
C TYR A 109 3.30 -8.02 -3.96
N ASP A 110 3.64 -9.29 -4.20
CA ASP A 110 3.74 -10.30 -3.15
C ASP A 110 5.13 -10.35 -2.53
N ASN A 111 6.14 -9.99 -3.32
CA ASN A 111 7.51 -9.84 -2.87
C ASN A 111 8.05 -8.43 -3.17
N PRO A 112 7.73 -7.42 -2.34
CA PRO A 112 8.20 -6.05 -2.56
C PRO A 112 9.71 -5.87 -2.56
N ALA A 113 10.50 -6.86 -2.15
CA ALA A 113 11.97 -6.80 -2.29
C ALA A 113 12.44 -6.98 -3.74
N GLN A 114 11.62 -7.61 -4.59
CA GLN A 114 11.92 -7.83 -6.00
C GLN A 114 11.53 -6.60 -6.83
N VAL A 115 12.53 -5.93 -7.39
CA VAL A 115 12.34 -4.86 -8.38
C VAL A 115 12.10 -5.49 -9.75
N LEU A 116 11.03 -5.10 -10.41
CA LEU A 116 10.65 -5.53 -11.75
C LEU A 116 11.16 -4.54 -12.81
N GLU A 117 11.00 -3.24 -12.54
CA GLU A 117 11.49 -2.16 -13.40
C GLU A 117 11.66 -0.85 -12.60
N VAL A 118 12.28 0.15 -13.22
CA VAL A 118 12.41 1.50 -12.67
C VAL A 118 11.96 2.49 -13.73
N LEU A 119 10.88 3.21 -13.43
CA LEU A 119 10.30 4.23 -14.30
C LEU A 119 10.86 5.61 -13.96
N ARG A 120 10.94 6.49 -14.97
CA ARG A 120 11.09 7.93 -14.71
C ARG A 120 9.70 8.54 -14.53
N ARG A 121 9.59 9.62 -13.77
CA ARG A 121 8.31 10.31 -13.50
C ARG A 121 7.47 10.56 -14.75
N GLN A 122 8.09 11.00 -15.84
CA GLN A 122 7.40 11.32 -17.10
C GLN A 122 6.89 10.08 -17.87
N ASP A 123 7.45 8.91 -17.57
CA ASP A 123 7.03 7.64 -18.14
C ASP A 123 5.97 6.95 -17.24
N ASP A 124 5.57 7.61 -16.15
CA ASP A 124 4.63 7.08 -15.17
C ASP A 124 3.17 7.30 -15.57
N GLU A 125 2.40 6.22 -15.65
CA GLU A 125 0.95 6.28 -15.80
C GLU A 125 0.25 5.97 -14.46
N PHE A 126 -0.22 7.01 -13.77
CA PHE A 126 -1.03 6.87 -12.57
C PHE A 126 -2.47 6.51 -12.94
N SER A 127 -3.04 5.46 -12.34
CA SER A 127 -4.24 4.80 -12.87
C SER A 127 -5.53 5.01 -12.05
N ILE A 128 -5.43 5.58 -10.85
CA ILE A 128 -6.59 5.78 -9.96
C ILE A 128 -7.16 7.18 -10.15
N ASP A 129 -8.48 7.28 -10.24
CA ASP A 129 -9.23 8.53 -10.26
C ASP A 129 -10.39 8.50 -9.24
N LEU A 130 -11.02 9.66 -9.03
CA LEU A 130 -12.15 9.85 -8.12
C LEU A 130 -13.31 10.54 -8.86
N ILE A 131 -14.37 9.79 -9.15
CA ILE A 131 -15.59 10.32 -9.81
C ILE A 131 -16.75 10.20 -8.84
N ASP A 132 -17.48 11.28 -8.52
CA ASP A 132 -18.59 11.25 -7.55
C ASP A 132 -18.23 10.53 -6.23
N THR A 133 -17.02 10.80 -5.69
CA THR A 133 -16.47 10.16 -4.48
C THR A 133 -16.15 8.66 -4.61
N ARG A 134 -16.17 8.12 -5.83
CA ARG A 134 -15.94 6.71 -6.14
C ARG A 134 -14.55 6.51 -6.74
N TRP A 135 -13.77 5.60 -6.14
CA TRP A 135 -12.49 5.16 -6.71
C TRP A 135 -12.70 4.39 -8.01
N VAL A 136 -12.04 4.84 -9.07
CA VAL A 136 -12.16 4.25 -10.41
C VAL A 136 -10.82 4.21 -11.15
N GLN A 137 -10.78 3.42 -12.22
CA GLN A 137 -9.87 3.64 -13.34
C GLN A 137 -10.67 4.18 -14.52
N LEU A 138 -10.10 5.10 -15.30
CA LEU A 138 -10.75 5.71 -16.46
C LEU A 138 -10.71 4.80 -17.70
N VAL A 139 -11.07 3.53 -17.50
CA VAL A 139 -11.21 2.52 -18.53
C VAL A 139 -12.54 1.79 -18.35
N PRO A 140 -13.25 1.40 -19.43
CA PRO A 140 -14.52 0.70 -19.33
C PRO A 140 -14.43 -0.55 -18.47
N SER A 141 -15.49 -0.80 -17.72
CA SER A 141 -15.61 -2.01 -16.92
C SER A 141 -15.86 -3.23 -17.82
N SER A 142 -15.36 -4.38 -17.41
CA SER A 142 -15.55 -5.67 -18.11
C SER A 142 -16.62 -6.55 -17.46
N VAL A 143 -17.20 -6.09 -16.34
CA VAL A 143 -18.15 -6.86 -15.52
C VAL A 143 -19.50 -6.16 -15.38
N ASP A 144 -19.58 -4.90 -15.81
CA ASP A 144 -20.79 -4.11 -15.93
C ASP A 144 -20.62 -3.10 -17.10
N ASP A 145 -21.71 -2.49 -17.56
CA ASP A 145 -21.70 -1.53 -18.69
C ASP A 145 -21.22 -0.12 -18.27
N SER A 146 -20.44 -0.01 -17.19
CA SER A 146 -19.90 1.26 -16.70
C SER A 146 -18.78 1.78 -17.62
N PRO A 147 -18.73 3.10 -17.91
CA PRO A 147 -17.61 3.70 -18.62
C PRO A 147 -16.31 3.69 -17.81
N TYR A 148 -16.39 3.38 -16.51
CA TYR A 148 -15.27 3.34 -15.58
C TYR A 148 -15.22 2.03 -14.80
N THR A 149 -14.03 1.50 -14.60
CA THR A 149 -13.78 0.33 -13.74
C THR A 149 -13.75 0.77 -12.28
N ARG A 150 -14.65 0.25 -11.43
CA ARG A 150 -14.65 0.55 -10.00
C ARG A 150 -13.52 -0.17 -9.28
N LEU A 151 -12.99 0.46 -8.23
CA LEU A 151 -11.90 -0.07 -7.42
C LEU A 151 -12.31 -0.25 -5.96
N LYS A 152 -11.94 -1.38 -5.38
CA LYS A 152 -11.78 -1.49 -3.92
C LYS A 152 -10.42 -0.92 -3.57
N VAL A 153 -10.38 0.18 -2.81
CA VAL A 153 -9.16 0.83 -2.34
C VAL A 153 -9.05 0.70 -0.83
N ASP A 154 -7.85 0.37 -0.36
CA ASP A 154 -7.50 0.33 1.06
C ASP A 154 -6.19 1.10 1.29
N ILE A 155 -6.22 2.05 2.23
CA ILE A 155 -5.14 3.00 2.49
C ILE A 155 -4.65 2.80 3.91
N GLU A 156 -3.45 2.25 4.02
CA GLU A 156 -2.86 1.84 5.29
C GLU A 156 -1.52 2.54 5.51
N GLN A 157 -1.32 3.09 6.71
CA GLN A 157 -0.02 3.58 7.12
C GLN A 157 0.83 2.41 7.63
N THR A 158 1.88 2.07 6.91
CA THR A 158 2.75 0.92 7.22
C THR A 158 3.92 1.29 8.13
N SER A 159 4.28 2.58 8.18
CA SER A 159 5.25 3.15 9.14
C SER A 159 5.01 4.64 9.34
N ALA A 160 5.77 5.29 10.23
CA ALA A 160 5.68 6.74 10.45
C ALA A 160 5.90 7.56 9.16
N ASP A 161 6.74 7.06 8.26
CA ASP A 161 7.14 7.73 7.02
C ASP A 161 6.71 6.96 5.77
N THR A 162 5.77 6.01 5.88
CA THR A 162 5.30 5.22 4.73
C THR A 162 3.83 4.89 4.85
N PHE A 163 3.09 5.07 3.76
CA PHE A 163 1.77 4.50 3.60
C PHE A 163 1.65 3.78 2.26
N ARG A 164 0.75 2.78 2.24
CA ARG A 164 0.46 1.92 1.12
C ARG A 164 -1.00 2.09 0.73
N VAL A 165 -1.23 2.22 -0.58
CA VAL A 165 -2.57 2.23 -1.17
C VAL A 165 -2.74 0.92 -1.92
N ASN A 166 -3.41 -0.04 -1.33
CA ASN A 166 -3.82 -1.26 -2.00
C ASN A 166 -5.05 -1.01 -2.85
N TYR A 167 -5.09 -1.58 -4.05
CA TYR A 167 -6.29 -1.54 -4.86
C TYR A 167 -6.45 -2.80 -5.72
N ILE A 168 -7.71 -3.12 -5.99
CA ILE A 168 -8.13 -4.19 -6.90
C ILE A 168 -9.44 -3.79 -7.57
N LYS A 169 -9.66 -4.25 -8.81
CA LYS A 169 -10.92 -4.01 -9.52
C LYS A 169 -12.05 -4.70 -8.78
N ALA A 170 -13.20 -4.06 -8.71
CA ALA A 170 -14.35 -4.55 -7.95
C ALA A 170 -15.65 -4.26 -8.70
N GLN A 171 -16.58 -5.20 -8.64
CA GLN A 171 -17.96 -4.99 -9.05
C GLN A 171 -18.80 -4.66 -7.82
N TYR A 172 -19.64 -3.66 -7.97
CA TYR A 172 -20.55 -3.21 -6.92
C TYR A 172 -21.99 -3.56 -7.28
N LYS A 173 -22.76 -3.92 -6.27
CA LYS A 173 -24.23 -3.97 -6.34
C LYS A 173 -24.78 -2.76 -5.61
N TYR A 174 -25.72 -2.11 -6.26
CA TYR A 174 -26.44 -0.97 -5.72
C TYR A 174 -27.74 -1.46 -5.13
N THR A 175 -27.95 -1.20 -3.84
CA THR A 175 -29.19 -1.49 -3.13
C THR A 175 -29.73 -0.20 -2.54
N GLY A 176 -30.94 0.17 -2.93
CA GLY A 176 -31.59 1.37 -2.44
C GLY A 176 -33.04 1.41 -2.88
N ASP A 177 -33.88 2.03 -2.08
CA ASP A 177 -35.26 2.33 -2.39
C ASP A 177 -35.42 3.81 -2.76
N ILE A 178 -36.60 4.14 -3.30
CA ILE A 178 -37.01 5.48 -3.74
C ILE A 178 -36.91 6.56 -2.64
N THR A 179 -36.60 6.18 -1.39
CA THR A 179 -36.51 7.06 -0.23
C THR A 179 -35.10 7.63 0.02
N GLY A 180 -34.10 7.21 -0.78
CA GLY A 180 -32.81 7.91 -0.88
C GLY A 180 -31.67 7.33 -0.03
N THR A 181 -31.80 6.11 0.48
CA THR A 181 -30.67 5.38 1.07
C THR A 181 -30.10 4.38 0.08
N GLU A 182 -29.36 4.88 -0.89
CA GLU A 182 -28.51 4.03 -1.73
C GLU A 182 -27.34 3.50 -0.89
N SER A 183 -27.10 2.20 -1.00
CA SER A 183 -25.98 1.50 -0.42
C SER A 183 -25.25 0.75 -1.53
N GLU A 184 -23.93 0.70 -1.42
CA GLU A 184 -23.07 0.00 -2.36
C GLU A 184 -22.38 -1.15 -1.63
N GLU A 185 -22.50 -2.35 -2.17
CA GLU A 185 -21.82 -3.53 -1.66
C GLU A 185 -20.90 -4.12 -2.74
N ILE A 186 -19.68 -4.49 -2.35
CA ILE A 186 -18.78 -5.22 -3.24
C ILE A 186 -19.30 -6.65 -3.38
N ILE A 187 -19.70 -7.04 -4.58
CA ILE A 187 -20.14 -8.41 -4.86
C ILE A 187 -18.99 -9.32 -5.31
N GLN A 188 -18.00 -8.75 -6.01
CA GLN A 188 -16.79 -9.48 -6.37
C GLN A 188 -15.61 -8.54 -6.64
N THR A 189 -14.40 -9.05 -6.44
CA THR A 189 -13.16 -8.42 -6.90
C THR A 189 -12.54 -9.26 -8.01
N TYR A 190 -11.89 -8.64 -8.98
CA TYR A 190 -11.32 -9.33 -10.12
C TYR A 190 -10.01 -8.70 -10.61
N GLY A 191 -9.26 -9.46 -11.40
CA GLY A 191 -7.94 -9.08 -11.86
C GLY A 191 -6.86 -9.19 -10.77
N ASN A 192 -5.69 -8.65 -11.07
CA ASN A 192 -4.54 -8.66 -10.19
C ASN A 192 -4.60 -7.48 -9.21
N PRO A 193 -4.27 -7.69 -7.92
CA PRO A 193 -4.09 -6.59 -7.00
C PRO A 193 -2.83 -5.80 -7.34
N SER A 194 -2.89 -4.51 -7.05
CA SER A 194 -1.78 -3.58 -7.22
C SER A 194 -1.71 -2.63 -6.02
N ALA A 195 -0.59 -1.95 -5.85
CA ALA A 195 -0.50 -0.91 -4.85
C ALA A 195 0.41 0.26 -5.25
N TYR A 196 0.24 1.37 -4.54
CA TYR A 196 1.17 2.49 -4.54
C TYR A 196 1.81 2.64 -3.17
N ILE A 197 3.10 2.97 -3.14
CA ILE A 197 3.84 3.26 -1.92
C ILE A 197 4.27 4.72 -1.93
N PHE A 198 3.86 5.41 -0.89
CA PHE A 198 4.23 6.80 -0.65
C PHE A 198 5.14 6.88 0.57
N GLN A 199 6.20 7.66 0.44
CA GLN A 199 7.14 7.91 1.53
C GLN A 199 7.14 9.39 1.92
N HIS A 200 7.27 9.66 3.22
CA HIS A 200 7.39 11.03 3.73
C HIS A 200 8.84 11.48 3.63
N GLN A 201 9.13 12.40 2.70
CA GLN A 201 10.47 12.90 2.44
C GLN A 201 10.42 14.41 2.27
N ASN A 202 11.45 15.11 2.77
CA ASN A 202 11.55 16.58 2.67
C ASN A 202 10.31 17.34 3.18
N GLY A 203 9.59 16.76 4.13
CA GLY A 203 8.42 17.37 4.76
C GLY A 203 7.08 17.09 4.09
N CYS A 204 7.01 16.33 2.99
CA CYS A 204 5.74 15.93 2.36
C CYS A 204 5.77 14.48 1.88
N TRP A 205 4.60 13.96 1.49
CA TRP A 205 4.47 12.63 0.90
C TRP A 205 4.89 12.62 -0.58
N THR A 206 5.48 11.52 -1.04
CA THR A 206 5.92 11.36 -2.43
C THR A 206 5.70 9.92 -2.89
N LEU A 207 5.12 9.73 -4.09
CA LEU A 207 4.99 8.42 -4.73
C LEU A 207 6.40 7.91 -5.08
N THR A 208 6.80 6.78 -4.50
CA THR A 208 8.15 6.22 -4.68
C THR A 208 8.13 4.85 -5.32
N GLN A 209 7.04 4.08 -5.15
CA GLN A 209 6.97 2.73 -5.71
C GLN A 209 5.56 2.40 -6.21
N LYS A 210 5.50 1.54 -7.22
CA LYS A 210 4.31 0.80 -7.63
C LYS A 210 4.53 -0.66 -7.33
N LEU A 211 3.49 -1.34 -6.86
CA LEU A 211 3.49 -2.77 -6.66
C LEU A 211 2.54 -3.40 -7.68
N GLN A 212 3.03 -4.37 -8.45
CA GLN A 212 2.26 -5.08 -9.46
C GLN A 212 2.37 -6.59 -9.24
N SER A 213 1.23 -7.29 -9.25
CA SER A 213 1.24 -8.75 -9.16
C SER A 213 1.69 -9.35 -10.49
N THR A 214 2.75 -10.16 -10.45
CA THR A 214 3.24 -10.96 -11.58
C THR A 214 2.48 -12.28 -11.75
N ARG A 215 1.55 -12.60 -10.83
CA ARG A 215 0.71 -13.80 -10.96
C ARG A 215 -0.23 -13.66 -12.16
N ASN A 216 -0.30 -14.71 -12.96
CA ASN A 216 -1.39 -14.89 -13.90
C ASN A 216 -2.61 -15.39 -13.13
N VAL A 217 -3.45 -14.48 -12.64
CA VAL A 217 -4.76 -14.86 -12.12
C VAL A 217 -5.62 -15.20 -13.35
N THR A 218 -5.69 -16.49 -13.69
CA THR A 218 -6.73 -17.00 -14.58
C THR A 218 -8.03 -16.82 -13.82
N SER A 219 -8.76 -15.73 -14.12
CA SER A 219 -10.08 -15.48 -13.58
C SER A 219 -10.91 -16.75 -13.78
N ALA A 220 -11.25 -17.45 -12.69
CA ALA A 220 -12.24 -18.49 -12.75
C ALA A 220 -13.51 -17.81 -13.26
N SER A 221 -13.87 -18.13 -14.50
CA SER A 221 -15.16 -17.77 -15.08
C SER A 221 -16.24 -18.17 -14.07
N PRO A 222 -17.26 -17.34 -13.79
CA PRO A 222 -18.34 -17.75 -12.91
C PRO A 222 -19.01 -18.97 -13.56
N THR A 223 -18.72 -20.16 -13.03
CA THR A 223 -19.49 -21.36 -13.32
C THR A 223 -20.90 -21.07 -12.82
N ASN A 224 -21.74 -20.69 -13.77
CA ASN A 224 -23.17 -20.55 -13.59
C ASN A 224 -23.71 -21.92 -13.16
N PRO A 225 -24.19 -22.11 -11.92
CA PRO A 225 -24.74 -23.39 -11.48
C PRO A 225 -26.22 -23.45 -11.87
N ASP A 226 -26.53 -23.24 -13.15
CA ASP A 226 -27.86 -23.43 -13.70
C ASP A 226 -27.74 -23.65 -15.22
N THR A 227 -27.40 -24.87 -15.60
CA THR A 227 -27.72 -25.37 -16.94
C THR A 227 -28.22 -26.81 -16.80
N LEU A 228 -29.34 -26.96 -16.09
CA LEU A 228 -30.23 -28.09 -16.31
C LEU A 228 -30.82 -27.94 -17.71
N GLY A 229 -30.70 -29.03 -18.48
CA GLY A 229 -30.71 -29.01 -19.93
C GLY A 229 -32.00 -28.54 -20.58
N LEU A 230 -31.83 -28.02 -21.79
CA LEU A 230 -32.85 -28.10 -22.84
C LEU A 230 -32.19 -28.51 -24.17
N ASN A 231 -32.88 -29.45 -24.79
CA ASN A 231 -32.58 -30.23 -25.98
C ASN A 231 -31.89 -29.50 -27.14
N GLN A 232 -30.92 -30.20 -27.74
CA GLN A 232 -30.73 -30.22 -29.19
C GLN A 232 -32.05 -30.63 -29.85
N THR A 233 -32.67 -29.75 -30.65
CA THR A 233 -33.39 -30.06 -31.92
C THR A 233 -33.97 -28.75 -32.49
N ALA A 234 -33.78 -28.51 -33.79
CA ALA A 234 -34.48 -27.52 -34.65
C ALA A 234 -34.11 -26.04 -34.41
N LEU A 235 -33.86 -25.18 -35.40
CA LEU A 235 -34.33 -25.14 -36.78
C LEU A 235 -33.33 -24.39 -37.68
N THR A 236 -32.98 -25.06 -38.78
CA THR A 236 -32.44 -24.47 -40.00
C THR A 236 -33.49 -23.57 -40.67
N ARG A 237 -33.00 -22.56 -41.40
CA ARG A 237 -33.68 -21.67 -42.37
C ARG A 237 -34.29 -20.41 -41.77
N TYR A 238 -33.67 -19.25 -42.06
CA TYR A 238 -34.29 -18.21 -42.87
C TYR A 238 -33.25 -17.13 -43.22
N PHE A 239 -32.68 -17.21 -44.43
CA PHE A 239 -32.08 -16.09 -45.15
C PHE A 239 -32.31 -16.31 -46.64
N SER A 240 -33.29 -15.61 -47.21
CA SER A 240 -33.36 -15.17 -48.61
C SER A 240 -34.75 -14.59 -48.89
N ARG A 241 -34.88 -13.27 -48.78
CA ARG A 241 -35.31 -12.33 -49.82
C ARG A 241 -35.46 -10.94 -49.24
#